data_AF-A0A482XV24-F1
#
_entry.id   AF-A0A482XV24-F1
#
_cell.length_a   1.000
_cell.length_b   1.000
_cell.length_c   1.000
_cell.angle_alpha   90.00
_cell.angle_beta   90.00
_cell.angle_gamma   90.00
#
_symmetry.space_group_name_H-M   'P 1'
#
loop_
_entity.id
_entity.type
_entity.pdbx_description
1 polymer ?
#
loop_
_entity_poly.entity_id
_entity_poly.type
_entity_poly.pdbx_seq_one_letter_code
_entity_poly.pdbx_strand_id
1 'polypeptide(L)'
;MPFGFLYYVTNQLDTIFTGLTMAVIGITIYEARDGFFLARGKFRGKYEALVIFLGVLVGSSFLTPVINDVWAAVLPDIHPGQLIGSILILGMVGVNKAAEWNYIDPKSAIVYFIGLVLVLNPDILFII
;
A
#
# COMPACT_ATOMS: atom_id res chain seq x y z
N MET A 1 -7.44 2.81 29.82
CA MET A 1 -6.46 3.35 28.86
C MET A 1 -6.68 2.73 27.46
N PRO A 2 -7.69 3.16 26.68
CA PRO A 2 -7.86 2.71 25.29
C PRO A 2 -7.26 3.69 24.25
N PHE A 3 -6.78 4.87 24.67
CA PHE A 3 -6.33 5.93 23.74
C PHE A 3 -4.91 5.74 23.19
N GLY A 4 -4.08 4.86 23.75
CA GLY A 4 -2.67 4.74 23.35
C GLY A 4 -2.46 4.25 21.91
N PHE A 5 -3.24 3.26 21.47
CA PHE A 5 -3.12 2.71 20.11
C PHE A 5 -3.62 3.70 19.06
N LEU A 6 -4.79 4.31 19.26
CA LEU A 6 -5.32 5.29 18.31
C LEU A 6 -4.44 6.53 18.23
N TYR A 7 -3.94 7.02 19.37
CA TYR A 7 -2.98 8.12 19.40
C TYR A 7 -1.68 7.77 18.67
N TYR A 8 -1.16 6.55 18.85
CA TYR A 8 0.02 6.07 18.13
C TYR A 8 -0.23 6.01 16.61
N VAL A 9 -1.36 5.44 16.18
CA VAL A 9 -1.73 5.35 14.75
C VAL A 9 -1.83 6.73 14.14
N THR A 10 -2.50 7.69 14.79
CA THR A 10 -2.62 9.07 14.29
C THR A 10 -1.27 9.75 14.14
N ASN A 11 -0.34 9.52 15.07
CA ASN A 11 1.01 10.10 15.03
C ASN A 11 1.98 9.37 14.08
N GLN A 12 1.53 8.32 13.40
CA GLN A 12 2.34 7.51 12.48
C GLN A 12 1.65 7.36 11.12
N LEU A 13 0.61 8.15 10.82
CA LEU A 13 -0.16 8.04 9.58
C LEU A 13 0.72 8.18 8.34
N ASP A 14 1.64 9.13 8.35
CA ASP A 14 2.64 9.34 7.31
C ASP A 14 3.48 8.08 7.05
N THR A 15 3.95 7.43 8.12
CA THR A 15 4.74 6.20 8.05
C THR A 15 3.90 5.01 7.57
N ILE A 16 2.64 4.91 8.02
CA ILE A 16 1.69 3.87 7.58
C ILE A 16 1.41 3.99 6.08
N PHE A 17 1.08 5.19 5.61
CA PHE A 17 0.80 5.43 4.19
C PHE A 17 2.04 5.29 3.32
N THR A 18 3.22 5.65 3.84
CA THR A 18 4.50 5.37 3.20
C THR A 18 4.71 3.86 3.05
N GLY A 19 4.52 3.09 4.12
CA GLY A 19 4.62 1.63 4.10
C GLY A 19 3.65 1.00 3.09
N LEU A 20 2.40 1.46 3.05
CA LEU A 20 1.39 0.99 2.09
C LEU A 20 1.78 1.29 0.64
N THR A 21 2.25 2.52 0.37
CA THR A 21 2.72 2.93 -0.96
C THR A 21 3.92 2.10 -1.39
N MET A 22 4.90 1.91 -0.51
CA MET A 22 6.09 1.13 -0.76
C MET A 22 5.80 -0.36 -0.94
N ALA A 23 4.80 -0.90 -0.23
CA ALA A 23 4.34 -2.27 -0.45
C ALA A 23 3.78 -2.45 -1.87
N VAL A 24 2.89 -1.54 -2.31
CA VAL A 24 2.34 -1.56 -3.68
C VAL A 24 3.45 -1.46 -4.71
N ILE A 25 4.39 -0.51 -4.57
CA ILE A 25 5.54 -0.37 -5.46
C ILE A 25 6.39 -1.66 -5.46
N GLY A 26 6.76 -2.16 -4.29
CA GLY A 26 7.62 -3.34 -4.14
C GLY A 26 7.08 -4.56 -4.86
N ILE A 27 5.79 -4.85 -4.68
CA ILE A 27 5.11 -5.99 -5.32
C ILE A 27 5.12 -5.87 -6.87
N THR A 28 5.23 -4.66 -7.43
CA THR A 28 5.28 -4.48 -8.89
C THR A 28 6.65 -4.74 -9.52
N ILE A 29 7.74 -4.66 -8.75
CA ILE A 29 9.09 -4.69 -9.33
C ILE A 29 9.58 -6.12 -9.55
N TYR A 30 9.40 -6.99 -8.55
CA TYR A 30 9.80 -8.40 -8.62
C TYR A 30 8.92 -9.26 -7.71
N GLU A 31 8.93 -10.56 -7.96
CA GLU A 31 8.28 -11.57 -7.15
C GLU A 31 9.32 -12.59 -6.68
N ALA A 32 9.44 -12.75 -5.36
CA ALA A 32 10.26 -13.79 -4.75
C ALA A 32 9.32 -14.84 -4.17
N ARG A 33 9.33 -16.05 -4.75
CA ARG A 33 8.47 -17.17 -4.38
C ARG A 33 9.32 -18.38 -4.00
N ASP A 34 8.67 -19.44 -3.54
CA ASP A 34 9.37 -20.66 -3.18
C ASP A 34 10.10 -21.26 -4.39
N GLY A 35 11.43 -21.24 -4.33
CA GLY A 35 12.31 -21.77 -5.37
C GLY A 35 12.58 -20.86 -6.58
N PHE A 36 11.97 -19.68 -6.72
CA PHE A 36 12.21 -18.82 -7.89
C PHE A 36 12.06 -17.32 -7.67
N PHE A 37 12.72 -16.55 -8.55
CA PHE A 37 12.67 -15.09 -8.59
C PHE A 37 12.22 -14.63 -9.98
N LEU A 38 11.10 -13.90 -10.05
CA LEU A 38 10.60 -13.29 -11.28
C LEU A 38 10.81 -11.78 -11.24
N ALA A 39 11.28 -11.20 -12.34
CA ALA A 39 11.25 -9.76 -12.54
C ALA A 39 10.75 -9.45 -13.95
N ARG A 40 9.71 -8.62 -14.04
CA ARG A 40 9.00 -8.29 -15.30
C ARG A 40 8.52 -9.56 -16.05
N GLY A 41 7.96 -10.52 -15.32
CA GLY A 41 7.43 -11.77 -15.87
C GLY A 41 8.47 -12.77 -16.38
N LYS A 42 9.76 -12.58 -16.08
CA LYS A 42 10.85 -13.48 -16.49
C LYS A 42 11.61 -14.01 -15.29
N PHE A 43 11.94 -15.31 -15.33
CA PHE A 43 12.84 -15.94 -14.37
C PHE A 43 14.22 -15.29 -14.40
N ARG A 44 14.78 -15.08 -13.22
CA ARG A 44 16.11 -14.50 -13.04
C ARG A 44 17.03 -15.49 -12.37
N GLY A 45 18.25 -15.59 -12.89
CA GLY A 45 19.31 -16.37 -12.26
C GLY A 45 19.71 -15.79 -10.91
N LYS A 46 20.40 -16.56 -10.08
CA LYS A 46 20.78 -16.17 -8.70
C LYS A 46 21.50 -14.81 -8.62
N TYR A 47 22.46 -14.58 -9.51
CA TYR A 47 23.22 -13.31 -9.53
C TYR A 47 22.41 -12.15 -10.10
N GLU A 48 21.57 -12.39 -11.10
CA GLU A 48 20.65 -11.36 -11.62
C GLU A 48 19.63 -10.95 -10.55
N ALA A 49 19.05 -11.93 -9.85
CA ALA A 49 18.14 -11.71 -8.74
C ALA A 49 18.81 -10.89 -7.63
N LEU A 50 20.07 -11.17 -7.30
CA LEU A 50 20.84 -10.38 -6.33
C LEU A 50 20.98 -8.91 -6.77
N VAL A 51 21.38 -8.68 -8.03
CA VAL A 51 21.54 -7.30 -8.54
C VAL A 51 20.21 -6.56 -8.54
N ILE A 52 19.12 -7.22 -8.95
CA ILE A 52 17.77 -6.63 -8.92
C ILE A 52 17.37 -6.31 -7.48
N PHE A 53 17.53 -7.27 -6.57
CA PHE A 53 17.18 -7.09 -5.16
C PHE A 53 17.95 -5.92 -4.54
N LEU A 54 19.26 -5.86 -4.72
CA LEU A 54 20.08 -4.76 -4.18
C LEU A 54 19.73 -3.43 -4.83
N GLY A 55 19.49 -3.40 -6.14
CA GLY A 55 19.04 -2.20 -6.84
C GLY A 55 17.70 -1.69 -6.31
N VAL A 56 16.75 -2.58 -6.06
CA VAL A 56 15.45 -2.24 -5.46
C VAL A 56 15.60 -1.77 -4.02
N LEU A 57 16.44 -2.41 -3.22
CA LEU A 57 16.72 -2.01 -1.84
C LEU A 57 17.32 -0.60 -1.77
N VAL A 58 18.29 -0.29 -2.62
CA VAL A 58 18.90 1.04 -2.67
C VAL A 58 17.88 2.05 -3.19
N GLY A 59 17.18 1.73 -4.28
CA GLY A 59 16.14 2.60 -4.84
C GLY A 59 15.03 2.90 -3.84
N SER A 60 14.53 1.88 -3.13
CA SER A 60 13.50 2.04 -2.10
C SER A 60 13.99 2.90 -0.94
N SER A 61 15.26 2.78 -0.55
CA SER A 61 15.87 3.60 0.49
C SER A 61 15.88 5.10 0.13
N PHE A 62 16.08 5.44 -1.14
CA PHE A 62 15.97 6.82 -1.62
C PHE A 62 14.52 7.31 -1.79
N LEU A 63 13.63 6.43 -2.24
CA LEU A 63 12.22 6.76 -2.47
C LEU A 63 11.42 6.92 -1.18
N THR A 64 11.72 6.12 -0.15
CA THR A 64 10.98 6.10 1.12
C THR A 64 10.88 7.48 1.78
N PRO A 65 11.97 8.23 2.01
CA PRO A 65 11.85 9.56 2.62
C PRO A 65 11.06 10.54 1.75
N VAL A 66 11.24 10.49 0.42
CA VAL A 66 10.48 11.36 -0.50
C VAL A 66 8.98 11.09 -0.42
N ILE A 67 8.58 9.82 -0.39
CA ILE A 67 7.18 9.42 -0.25
C ILE A 67 6.64 9.80 1.13
N ASN A 68 7.45 9.66 2.18
CA ASN A 68 7.08 10.07 3.53
C ASN A 68 6.84 11.58 3.63
N ASP A 69 7.73 12.40 3.05
CA ASP A 69 7.56 13.86 2.99
C ASP A 69 6.28 14.25 2.25
N VAL A 70 5.97 13.57 1.13
CA VAL A 70 4.73 13.79 0.39
C VAL A 70 3.51 13.47 1.27
N TRP A 71 3.51 12.35 1.98
CA TRP A 71 2.40 12.01 2.87
C TRP A 71 2.31 12.95 4.06
N ALA A 72 3.44 13.35 4.67
CA ALA A 72 3.47 14.31 5.75
C ALA A 72 2.88 15.67 5.35
N ALA A 73 3.07 16.08 4.09
CA ALA A 73 2.49 17.31 3.54
C ALA A 73 0.99 17.20 3.25
N VAL A 74 0.51 16.04 2.77
CA VAL A 74 -0.87 15.89 2.27
C VAL A 74 -1.84 15.39 3.35
N LEU A 75 -1.39 14.51 4.25
CA LEU A 75 -2.25 13.87 5.26
C LEU A 75 -3.01 14.84 6.19
N PRO A 76 -2.44 15.99 6.63
CA PRO A 76 -3.16 16.94 7.48
C PRO A 76 -4.45 17.46 6.85
N ASP A 77 -4.53 17.50 5.52
CA ASP A 77 -5.66 18.01 4.76
C ASP A 77 -6.64 16.91 4.31
N ILE A 78 -6.31 15.63 4.54
CA ILE A 78 -7.15 14.51 4.15
C ILE A 78 -8.16 14.18 5.25
N HIS A 79 -9.43 14.08 4.86
CA HIS A 79 -10.49 13.69 5.78
C HIS A 79 -10.31 12.23 6.27
N PRO A 80 -10.58 11.89 7.54
CA PRO A 80 -10.43 10.53 8.06
C PRO A 80 -11.17 9.45 7.23
N GLY A 81 -12.35 9.78 6.70
CA GLY A 81 -13.08 8.90 5.78
C GLY A 81 -12.34 8.60 4.49
N GLN A 82 -11.69 9.59 3.90
CA GLN A 82 -10.84 9.41 2.71
C GLN A 82 -9.63 8.54 3.01
N LEU A 83 -9.03 8.65 4.20
CA LEU A 83 -7.92 7.79 4.61
C LEU A 83 -8.34 6.32 4.65
N ILE A 84 -9.44 6.03 5.35
CA ILE A 84 -9.95 4.66 5.48
C ILE A 84 -10.32 4.11 4.11
N GLY A 85 -11.01 4.90 3.27
CA GLY A 85 -11.37 4.50 1.93
C GLY A 85 -10.16 4.19 1.05
N SER A 86 -9.12 5.03 1.12
CA SER A 86 -7.86 4.83 0.39
C SER A 86 -7.10 3.59 0.84
N ILE A 87 -7.03 3.33 2.16
CA ILE A 87 -6.41 2.13 2.72
C ILE A 87 -7.13 0.87 2.23
N LEU A 88 -8.47 0.87 2.19
CA LEU A 88 -9.24 -0.27 1.70
C LEU A 88 -8.96 -0.55 0.22
N ILE A 89 -8.97 0.48 -0.63
CA ILE A 89 -8.70 0.34 -2.07
C ILE A 89 -7.28 -0.16 -2.30
N LEU A 90 -6.28 0.53 -1.75
CA LEU A 90 -4.87 0.19 -1.93
C LEU A 90 -4.53 -1.17 -1.32
N GLY A 91 -5.08 -1.48 -0.15
CA GLY A 91 -4.92 -2.77 0.51
C GLY A 91 -5.46 -3.92 -0.34
N MET A 92 -6.66 -3.78 -0.90
CA MET A 92 -7.24 -4.81 -1.75
C MET A 92 -6.48 -4.97 -3.07
N VAL A 93 -6.02 -3.88 -3.69
CA VAL A 93 -5.12 -3.92 -4.85
C VAL A 93 -3.83 -4.68 -4.50
N GLY A 94 -3.22 -4.37 -3.35
CA GLY A 94 -1.99 -5.02 -2.89
C GLY A 94 -2.16 -6.52 -2.68
N VAL A 95 -3.24 -6.94 -2.01
CA VAL A 95 -3.54 -8.36 -1.77
C VAL A 95 -3.79 -9.09 -3.09
N ASN A 96 -4.61 -8.52 -3.98
CA ASN A 96 -4.89 -9.13 -5.28
C ASN A 96 -3.62 -9.29 -6.11
N LYS A 97 -2.74 -8.29 -6.10
CA LYS A 97 -1.47 -8.37 -6.80
C LYS A 97 -0.55 -9.43 -6.19
N ALA A 98 -0.38 -9.45 -4.87
CA ALA A 98 0.52 -10.36 -4.18
C ALA A 98 0.10 -11.83 -4.35
N ALA A 99 -1.20 -12.09 -4.29
CA ALA A 99 -1.77 -13.44 -4.41
C ALA A 99 -2.13 -13.83 -5.85
N GLU A 100 -1.90 -12.97 -6.84
CA GLU A 100 -2.33 -13.14 -8.24
C GLU A 100 -3.84 -13.43 -8.38
N TRP A 101 -4.65 -12.81 -7.52
CA TRP A 101 -6.10 -12.94 -7.58
C TRP A 101 -6.72 -11.98 -8.61
N ASN A 102 -7.94 -12.30 -9.04
CA ASN A 102 -8.69 -11.44 -9.94
C ASN A 102 -9.09 -10.14 -9.23
N TYR A 103 -8.73 -8.99 -9.81
CA TYR A 103 -9.06 -7.68 -9.26
C TYR A 103 -10.56 -7.36 -9.31
N ILE A 104 -11.33 -7.97 -10.20
CA ILE A 104 -12.73 -7.60 -10.46
C ILE A 104 -13.69 -8.70 -9.98
N ASP A 105 -13.25 -9.57 -9.07
CA ASP A 105 -14.16 -10.53 -8.46
C ASP A 105 -15.15 -9.82 -7.51
N PRO A 106 -16.31 -10.42 -7.22
CA PRO A 106 -17.33 -9.78 -6.38
C PRO A 106 -16.83 -9.36 -4.99
N LYS A 107 -15.86 -10.07 -4.40
CA LYS A 107 -15.32 -9.71 -3.08
C LYS A 107 -14.46 -8.46 -3.18
N SER A 108 -13.58 -8.37 -4.18
CA SER A 108 -12.81 -7.16 -4.47
C SER A 108 -13.71 -5.97 -4.77
N ALA A 109 -14.75 -6.18 -5.60
CA ALA A 109 -15.69 -5.13 -5.98
C ALA A 109 -16.41 -4.51 -4.78
N ILE A 110 -16.82 -5.32 -3.79
CA ILE A 110 -17.43 -4.83 -2.55
C ILE A 110 -16.45 -3.93 -1.79
N VAL A 111 -15.20 -4.35 -1.64
CA VAL A 111 -14.19 -3.55 -0.91
C VAL A 111 -13.89 -2.24 -1.64
N TYR A 112 -13.75 -2.28 -2.97
CA TYR A 112 -13.56 -1.08 -3.78
C TYR A 112 -14.75 -0.14 -3.70
N PHE A 113 -15.97 -0.66 -3.74
CA PHE A 113 -17.18 0.14 -3.63
C PHE A 113 -17.24 0.85 -2.28
N ILE A 114 -17.03 0.13 -1.17
CA ILE A 114 -17.00 0.72 0.17
C ILE A 114 -15.90 1.79 0.25
N GLY A 115 -14.70 1.48 -0.23
CA GLY A 115 -13.60 2.43 -0.24
C GLY A 115 -13.90 3.68 -1.07
N LEU A 116 -14.49 3.53 -2.25
CA LEU A 116 -14.87 4.63 -3.14
C LEU A 116 -15.92 5.53 -2.48
N VAL A 117 -16.95 4.94 -1.86
CA VAL A 117 -17.99 5.69 -1.13
C VAL A 117 -17.36 6.53 -0.03
N LEU A 118 -16.42 5.96 0.73
CA LEU A 118 -15.71 6.68 1.79
C LEU A 118 -14.77 7.76 1.27
N VAL A 119 -14.18 7.60 0.09
CA VAL A 119 -13.36 8.65 -0.54
C VAL A 119 -14.22 9.80 -1.05
N LEU A 120 -15.36 9.50 -1.67
CA LEU A 120 -16.25 10.50 -2.28
C LEU A 120 -17.15 11.21 -1.27
N ASN A 121 -17.60 10.51 -0.22
CA ASN A 121 -18.49 11.01 0.82
C ASN A 121 -17.93 10.67 2.20
N PRO A 122 -16.86 11.34 2.64
CA PRO A 122 -16.08 10.89 3.77
C PRO A 122 -16.75 11.16 5.12
N ASP A 123 -17.80 11.99 5.15
CA ASP A 123 -18.62 12.30 6.31
C ASP A 123 -19.57 11.15 6.71
N ILE A 124 -19.76 10.14 5.84
CA ILE A 124 -20.61 8.98 6.13
C ILE A 124 -20.20 8.27 7.43
N LEU A 125 -18.91 8.32 7.79
CA LEU A 125 -18.43 7.74 9.05
C LEU A 125 -18.98 8.42 10.31
N PHE A 126 -19.45 9.66 10.20
CA PHE A 126 -19.97 10.44 11.32
C PHE A 126 -21.50 10.49 11.38
N ILE A 127 -22.18 9.87 10.40
CA ILE A 127 -23.64 9.82 10.31
C ILE A 127 -24.21 8.56 10.99
N ILE A 128 -23.38 7.56 11.27
CA ILE A 128 -23.75 6.28 11.92
C ILE A 128 -23.68 6.41 13.44
#